data_AF-A0A973TTD5-F1
#
_entry.id   AF-A0A973TTD5-F1
#
_cell.length_a   1.000
_cell.length_b   1.000
_cell.length_c   1.000
_cell.angle_alpha   90.00
_cell.angle_beta   90.00
_cell.angle_gamma   90.00
#
_symmetry.space_group_name_H-M   'P 1'
#
loop_
_entity.id
_entity.type
_entity.pdbx_description
1 polymer ?
#
loop_
_entity_poly.entity_id
_entity_poly.type
_entity_poly.pdbx_seq_one_letter_code
_entity_poly.pdbx_strand_id
1 'polypeptide(L)' 'MTPEEAARELTGVPAVGVRQLGGAVWEADLADGGPVVVKRHDEPNAALAEAASLEWLAEPAGPPV' A
#
# COMPACT_ATOMS: atom_id res chain seq x y z
N MET A 1 10.25 -7.46 -7.06
CA MET A 1 8.82 -7.15 -7.17
C MET A 1 8.68 -5.71 -7.60
N THR A 2 8.01 -5.46 -8.72
CA THR A 2 7.65 -4.12 -9.17
C THR A 2 6.39 -3.62 -8.43
N PRO A 3 6.06 -2.32 -8.48
CA PRO A 3 4.82 -1.81 -7.87
C PRO A 3 3.55 -2.47 -8.46
N GLU A 4 3.53 -2.75 -9.77
CA GLU A 4 2.44 -3.46 -10.46
C GLU A 4 2.26 -4.88 -9.90
N GLU A 5 3.37 -5.61 -9.74
CA GLU A 5 3.37 -6.98 -9.20
C GLU A 5 2.87 -6.99 -7.75
N ALA A 6 3.33 -6.03 -6.94
CA ALA A 6 2.93 -5.89 -5.54
C ALA A 6 1.43 -5.56 -5.41
N ALA A 7 0.92 -4.62 -6.21
CA ALA A 7 -0.49 -4.27 -6.22
C ALA A 7 -1.36 -5.50 -6.54
N ARG A 8 -1.01 -6.25 -7.59
CA ARG A 8 -1.72 -7.47 -7.97
C ARG A 8 -1.68 -8.53 -6.88
N GLU A 9 -0.53 -8.76 -6.28
CA GLU A 9 -0.36 -9.82 -5.28
C GLU A 9 -1.14 -9.51 -3.98
N LEU A 10 -1.13 -8.26 -3.53
CA LEU A 10 -1.77 -7.86 -2.27
C LEU A 10 -3.29 -7.63 -2.40
N THR A 11 -3.76 -7.18 -3.57
CA THR A 11 -5.19 -6.87 -3.77
C THR A 11 -5.94 -7.99 -4.51
N GLY A 12 -5.22 -8.87 -5.21
CA GLY A 12 -5.81 -9.84 -6.14
C GLY A 12 -6.27 -9.24 -7.47
N VAL A 13 -6.09 -7.93 -7.68
CA VAL A 13 -6.57 -7.21 -8.87
C VAL A 13 -5.39 -6.70 -9.71
N PRO A 14 -5.37 -6.91 -11.04
CA PRO A 14 -4.33 -6.36 -11.90
C PRO A 14 -4.30 -4.83 -11.89
N ALA A 15 -3.10 -4.25 -11.81
CA ALA A 15 -2.90 -2.83 -12.13
C ALA A 15 -2.90 -2.63 -13.65
N VAL A 16 -3.62 -1.61 -14.14
CA VAL A 16 -3.67 -1.20 -15.56
C VAL A 16 -2.78 0.00 -15.86
N GLY A 17 -2.32 0.69 -14.83
CA GLY A 17 -1.39 1.81 -14.92
C GLY A 17 -0.69 2.04 -13.58
N VAL A 18 0.56 2.50 -13.64
CA VAL A 18 1.35 2.86 -12.46
C VAL A 18 2.09 4.15 -12.73
N ARG A 19 2.06 5.06 -11.76
CA ARG A 19 2.87 6.29 -11.77
C ARG A 19 3.60 6.46 -10.45
N GLN A 20 4.86 6.88 -10.51
CA GLN A 20 5.61 7.23 -9.31
C GLN A 20 5.14 8.58 -8.77
N LEU A 21 4.81 8.64 -7.48
CA LEU A 21 4.44 9.89 -6.79
C LEU A 21 5.68 10.59 -6.21
N GLY A 22 6.67 9.81 -5.80
CA GLY A 22 7.94 10.30 -5.27
C GLY A 22 8.61 9.25 -4.38
N GLY A 23 9.94 9.27 -4.32
CA GLY A 23 10.70 8.30 -3.52
C GLY A 23 10.30 6.86 -3.81
N ALA A 24 9.95 6.10 -2.78
CA ALA A 24 9.47 4.72 -2.87
C ALA A 24 7.93 4.61 -2.77
N VAL A 25 7.22 5.57 -3.39
CA VAL A 25 5.75 5.65 -3.40
C VAL A 25 5.22 5.76 -4.83
N TRP A 26 4.23 4.94 -5.15
CA TRP A 26 3.55 4.88 -6.43
C TRP A 26 2.03 4.89 -6.25
N GLU A 27 1.32 5.39 -7.26
CA GLU A 27 -0.11 5.16 -7.43
C GLU A 27 -0.30 4.11 -8.52
N ALA A 28 -1.16 3.14 -8.25
CA ALA A 28 -1.54 2.09 -9.20
C ALA A 28 -3.06 2.14 -9.44
N ASP A 29 -3.45 2.26 -10.70
CA ASP A 29 -4.85 2.18 -11.12
C ASP A 29 -5.23 0.70 -11.26
N LEU A 30 -6.19 0.22 -10.46
CA LEU A 30 -6.65 -1.16 -10.51
C LEU A 30 -7.70 -1.37 -11.62
N ALA A 31 -7.73 -2.58 -12.18
CA ALA A 31 -8.64 -2.94 -13.27
C ALA A 31 -10.13 -2.92 -12.87
N ASP A 32 -10.46 -3.11 -11.59
CA ASP A 32 -11.83 -3.05 -11.06
C ASP A 32 -12.25 -1.64 -10.61
N GLY A 33 -11.34 -0.68 -10.73
CA GLY A 33 -11.56 0.72 -10.41
C GLY A 33 -11.01 1.12 -9.04
N GLY A 34 -10.74 2.41 -8.89
CA GLY A 34 -10.14 2.98 -7.68
C GLY A 34 -8.61 2.84 -7.66
N PRO A 35 -7.87 3.92 -7.39
CA PRO A 35 -6.43 3.86 -7.26
C PRO A 35 -6.02 3.29 -5.90
N VAL A 36 -4.88 2.61 -5.85
CA VAL A 36 -4.18 2.24 -4.61
C VAL A 36 -2.81 2.90 -4.55
N VAL A 37 -2.34 3.18 -3.32
CA VAL A 37 -0.98 3.65 -3.09
C VAL A 37 -0.10 2.47 -2.75
N VAL A 38 0.94 2.25 -3.55
CA VAL A 38 1.96 1.22 -3.31
C VAL A 38 3.16 1.88 -2.67
N LYS A 39 3.62 1.34 -1.54
CA LYS A 39 4.82 1.80 -0.84
C LYS A 39 5.83 0.67 -0.70
N ARG A 40 7.11 1.00 -0.86
CA ARG A 40 8.22 0.08 -0.60
C ARG A 40 9.09 0.62 0.53
N HIS A 41 9.45 -0.27 1.44
CA HIS A 41 10.44 -0.01 2.48
C HIS A 41 11.62 -0.96 2.30
N ASP A 42 12.84 -0.46 2.48
CA ASP A 42 14.05 -1.28 2.39
C ASP A 42 14.46 -1.86 3.77
N GLU A 43 13.89 -1.35 4.86
CA GLU A 43 14.15 -1.83 6.21
C GLU A 43 13.30 -3.06 6.56
N PRO A 44 13.86 -4.06 7.28
CA PRO A 44 13.11 -5.21 7.74
C PRO A 44 11.87 -4.79 8.55
N ASN A 45 10.74 -5.42 8.24
CA ASN A 45 9.45 -5.21 8.93
C ASN A 45 8.86 -3.79 8.85
N ALA A 46 9.49 -2.81 8.18
CA ALA A 46 8.96 -1.44 8.14
C ALA A 46 7.59 -1.37 7.45
N ALA A 47 7.39 -2.13 6.36
CA ALA A 47 6.08 -2.26 5.71
C ALA A 47 5.02 -2.90 6.63
N LEU A 48 5.43 -3.89 7.43
CA LEU A 48 4.54 -4.55 8.39
C LEU A 48 4.16 -3.61 9.54
N ALA A 49 5.12 -2.82 10.05
CA ALA A 49 4.87 -1.84 11.09
C ALA A 49 3.90 -0.75 10.62
N GLU A 50 4.07 -0.26 9.38
CA GLU A 50 3.13 0.70 8.79
C GLU A 50 1.73 0.09 8.67
N ALA A 51 1.60 -1.11 8.10
CA ALA A 51 0.31 -1.79 7.97
C ALA A 51 -0.38 -1.99 9.33
N ALA A 52 0.35 -2.48 10.33
CA ALA A 52 -0.17 -2.68 11.68
C ALA A 52 -0.62 -1.35 12.33
N SER A 53 0.10 -0.26 12.09
CA SER A 53 -0.31 1.06 12.59
C SER A 53 -1.60 1.56 11.94
N LEU A 54 -1.80 1.32 10.64
CA LEU A 54 -3.02 1.70 9.93
C LEU A 54 -4.21 0.88 10.40
N GLU A 55 -4.02 -0.42 10.62
CA GLU A 55 -5.03 -1.31 11.21
C GLU A 55 -5.43 -0.82 12.61
N TRP A 56 -4.45 -0.50 13.45
CA TRP A 56 -4.70 0.03 14.79
C TRP A 56 -5.42 1.39 14.78
N LEU A 57 -5.10 2.28 13.84
CA LEU A 57 -5.75 3.59 13.71
C LEU A 57 -7.15 3.51 13.08
N ALA A 58 -7.48 2.44 12.37
CA ALA A 58 -8.80 2.24 11.80
C ALA A 58 -9.86 1.99 12.89
N GLU A 59 -9.44 1.55 14.08
CA GLU A 59 -10.32 1.32 15.21
C GLU A 59 -10.77 2.66 15.85
N PRO A 60 -12.09 2.95 15.92
CA PRO A 60 -12.61 4.25 16.35
C PRO A 60 -12.26 4.66 17.78
N ALA A 61 -11.88 3.69 18.64
CA ALA A 61 -11.51 3.96 20.03
C ALA A 61 -10.10 4.56 20.16
N GLY A 62 -9.24 4.41 19.13
CA GLY A 62 -7.87 4.90 19.13
C GLY A 62 -6.96 4.32 20.24
N PRO A 63 -5.67 4.70 20.25
CA PRO A 63 -4.79 4.52 21.41
C PRO A 63 -5.44 4.96 22.73
N PRO A 64 -5.19 4.28 23.86
CA PRO A 64 -5.36 4.92 25.16
C PRO A 64 -4.47 6.18 25.24
N VAL A 65 -5.09 7.31 25.58
CA VAL A 65 -4.44 8.61 25.83
C VAL A 65 -4.04 8.79 27.29
#